data_AF-A0A0V1Q0Z6-F1
#
_entry.id   AF-A0A0V1Q0Z6-F1
#
_cell.length_a   1.000
_cell.length_b   1.000
_cell.length_c   1.000
_cell.angle_alpha   90.00
_cell.angle_beta   90.00
_cell.angle_gamma   90.00
#
_symmetry.space_group_name_H-M   'P 1'
#
loop_
_entity.id
_entity.type
_entity.pdbx_description
1 polymer ?
#
loop_
_entity_poly.entity_id
_entity_poly.type
_entity_poly.pdbx_seq_one_letter_code
_entity_poly.pdbx_strand_id
1 'polypeptide(L)'
;MSDELDRVLSAEELALSKDREIERVLNCCPWDYYSVLGINPLKKDDQLQNQIKKTYRKKTLLIHPDKVSNPKAPHAFDRLKKAELVLSFDVPENESEIESVDETSKLYINEKKRLVAIYNDAENRLLRSKKIMEGDNYSEEDYQRILALVTEILNEEIKQEEIEKNFQQQQEAKKMAELKRVQQERELKKKLATKWEDERDIRVNNWRSYTNKVQKPKPKNKKKTDSSKKKVLA
;
A
#
# COMPACT_ATOMS: atom_id res chain seq x y z
N MET A 1 3.31 -20.89 -51.61
CA MET A 1 2.02 -20.74 -50.89
C MET A 1 2.04 -21.50 -49.57
N SER A 2 2.50 -22.76 -49.52
CA SER A 2 2.70 -23.50 -48.25
C SER A 2 3.75 -22.84 -47.34
N ASP A 3 4.94 -22.56 -47.86
CA ASP A 3 6.06 -22.04 -47.05
C ASP A 3 5.79 -20.66 -46.41
N GLU A 4 4.98 -19.82 -47.08
CA GLU A 4 4.59 -18.51 -46.54
C GLU A 4 3.57 -18.66 -45.41
N LEU A 5 2.63 -19.60 -45.56
CA LEU A 5 1.66 -19.92 -44.51
C LEU A 5 2.37 -20.50 -43.28
N ASP A 6 3.31 -21.43 -43.47
CA ASP A 6 4.08 -22.03 -42.37
C ASP A 6 4.93 -20.99 -41.64
N ARG A 7 5.49 -20.02 -42.37
CA ARG A 7 6.25 -18.90 -41.77
C ARG A 7 5.36 -17.98 -40.93
N VAL A 8 4.17 -17.63 -41.42
CA VAL A 8 3.21 -16.79 -40.68
C VAL A 8 2.72 -17.53 -39.43
N LEU A 9 2.37 -18.82 -39.55
CA LEU A 9 1.93 -19.64 -38.42
C LEU A 9 3.02 -19.77 -37.35
N SER A 10 4.28 -19.99 -37.74
CA SER A 10 5.40 -20.06 -36.81
C SER A 10 5.66 -18.75 -36.09
N ALA A 11 5.51 -17.61 -36.78
CA ALA A 11 5.65 -16.29 -36.18
C ALA A 11 4.52 -16.02 -35.14
N GLU A 12 3.29 -16.40 -35.47
CA GLU A 12 2.14 -16.26 -34.58
C GLU A 12 2.26 -17.18 -33.35
N GLU A 13 2.69 -18.43 -33.54
CA GLU A 13 2.97 -19.35 -32.44
C GLU A 13 4.02 -18.79 -31.47
N LEU A 14 5.08 -18.16 -32.01
CA LEU A 14 6.10 -17.52 -31.19
C LEU A 14 5.54 -16.31 -30.41
N ALA A 15 4.68 -15.50 -31.04
CA ALA A 15 4.02 -14.37 -30.39
C ALA A 15 3.11 -14.86 -29.23
N LEU A 16 2.29 -15.86 -29.48
CA LEU A 16 1.43 -16.49 -28.47
C LEU A 16 2.25 -17.10 -27.32
N SER A 17 3.37 -17.74 -27.61
CA SER A 17 4.26 -18.30 -26.60
C SER A 17 4.86 -17.22 -25.69
N LYS A 18 5.25 -16.08 -26.26
CA LYS A 18 5.74 -14.91 -25.50
C LYS A 18 4.65 -14.33 -24.60
N ASP A 19 3.45 -14.13 -25.15
CA ASP A 19 2.32 -13.59 -24.40
C ASP A 19 1.88 -14.51 -23.27
N ARG A 20 1.86 -15.82 -23.52
CA ARG A 20 1.58 -16.83 -22.50
C ARG A 20 2.60 -16.80 -21.35
N GLU A 21 3.89 -16.59 -21.65
CA GLU A 21 4.91 -16.46 -20.60
C GLU A 21 4.74 -15.15 -19.80
N ILE A 22 4.40 -14.04 -20.46
CA ILE A 22 4.09 -12.77 -19.80
C ILE A 22 2.91 -12.95 -18.84
N GLU A 23 1.82 -13.58 -19.30
CA GLU A 23 0.66 -13.85 -18.46
C GLU A 23 0.99 -14.79 -17.30
N ARG A 24 1.78 -15.84 -17.53
CA ARG A 24 2.26 -16.74 -16.48
C ARG A 24 2.98 -15.97 -15.38
N VAL A 25 3.96 -15.13 -15.74
CA VAL A 25 4.75 -14.33 -14.79
C VAL A 25 3.87 -13.33 -14.02
N LEU A 26 2.86 -12.75 -14.67
CA LEU A 26 1.95 -11.79 -14.05
C LEU A 26 0.92 -12.45 -13.14
N ASN A 27 0.52 -13.68 -13.44
CA ASN A 27 -0.41 -14.46 -12.62
C ASN A 27 0.26 -15.12 -11.41
N CYS A 28 1.59 -15.30 -11.42
CA CYS A 28 2.32 -15.74 -10.23
C CYS A 28 2.19 -14.72 -9.08
N CYS A 29 2.18 -15.23 -7.85
CA CYS A 29 2.18 -14.40 -6.65
C CYS A 29 3.42 -13.46 -6.65
N PRO A 30 3.27 -12.14 -6.41
CA PRO A 30 4.39 -11.19 -6.47
C PRO A 30 5.56 -11.50 -5.53
N TRP A 31 5.30 -12.23 -4.45
CA TRP A 31 6.29 -12.60 -3.44
C TRP A 31 6.88 -14.00 -3.64
N ASP A 32 6.42 -14.73 -4.65
CA ASP A 32 6.96 -16.04 -5.00
C ASP A 32 7.98 -15.92 -6.14
N TYR A 33 9.22 -15.59 -5.76
CA TYR A 33 10.31 -15.40 -6.72
C TYR A 33 10.71 -16.70 -7.45
N TYR A 34 10.56 -17.85 -6.79
CA TYR A 34 10.85 -19.16 -7.38
C TYR A 34 9.84 -19.50 -8.48
N SER A 35 8.54 -19.33 -8.22
CA SER A 35 7.49 -19.54 -9.24
C SER A 35 7.59 -18.55 -10.40
N VAL A 36 7.95 -17.30 -10.12
CA VAL A 36 8.20 -16.28 -11.17
C VAL A 36 9.29 -16.73 -12.13
N LEU A 37 10.43 -17.21 -11.63
CA LEU A 37 11.49 -17.79 -12.46
C LEU A 37 11.16 -19.19 -12.98
N GLY A 38 10.17 -19.89 -12.40
CA GLY A 38 9.83 -21.27 -12.75
C GLY A 38 10.91 -22.26 -12.34
N ILE A 39 11.50 -22.06 -11.15
CA ILE A 39 12.54 -22.91 -10.58
C ILE A 39 11.98 -23.58 -9.34
N ASN A 40 12.21 -24.88 -9.19
CA ASN A 40 11.80 -25.61 -8.00
C ASN A 40 12.89 -25.53 -6.92
N PRO A 41 12.63 -24.86 -5.77
CA PRO A 41 13.62 -24.73 -4.70
C PRO A 41 13.88 -26.03 -3.93
N LEU A 42 12.98 -27.01 -4.00
CA LEU A 42 13.07 -28.28 -3.25
C LEU A 42 14.03 -29.27 -3.89
N LYS A 43 14.40 -29.05 -5.16
CA LYS A 43 15.45 -29.84 -5.81
C LYS A 43 16.79 -29.38 -5.24
N LYS A 44 17.39 -30.20 -4.38
CA LYS A 44 18.75 -30.02 -3.88
C LYS A 44 19.73 -30.15 -5.05
N ASP A 45 19.99 -29.04 -5.71
CA ASP A 45 20.96 -28.94 -6.78
C ASP A 45 22.03 -27.92 -6.37
N ASP A 46 23.27 -28.39 -6.23
CA ASP A 46 24.43 -27.54 -5.95
C ASP A 46 24.60 -26.42 -6.99
N GLN A 47 23.95 -26.55 -8.16
CA GLN A 47 23.95 -25.57 -9.23
C GLN A 47 22.72 -24.65 -9.27
N LEU A 48 21.89 -24.59 -8.23
CA LEU A 48 20.68 -23.78 -8.21
C LEU A 48 20.93 -22.31 -8.58
N GLN A 49 22.02 -21.71 -8.10
CA GLN A 49 22.41 -20.34 -8.43
C GLN A 49 22.74 -20.15 -9.93
N ASN A 50 23.40 -21.14 -10.54
CA ASN A 50 23.67 -21.11 -11.98
C ASN A 50 22.38 -21.29 -12.79
N GLN A 51 21.44 -22.11 -12.32
CA GLN A 51 20.13 -22.28 -12.94
C GLN A 51 19.31 -20.99 -12.89
N ILE A 52 19.31 -20.26 -11.76
CA ILE A 52 18.67 -18.95 -11.63
C ILE A 52 19.15 -17.99 -12.72
N LYS A 53 20.47 -17.82 -12.84
CA LYS A 53 21.07 -16.91 -13.85
C LYS A 53 20.75 -17.35 -15.28
N LYS A 54 20.83 -18.65 -15.59
CA LYS A 54 20.52 -19.18 -16.93
C LYS A 54 19.05 -18.98 -17.29
N THR A 55 18.15 -19.32 -16.38
CA THR A 55 16.71 -19.22 -16.58
C THR A 55 16.26 -17.77 -16.70
N TYR A 56 16.80 -16.87 -15.87
CA TYR A 56 16.56 -15.43 -15.99
C TYR A 56 16.97 -14.90 -17.36
N ARG A 57 18.19 -15.18 -17.84
CA ARG A 57 18.66 -14.75 -19.17
C ARG A 57 17.75 -15.24 -20.29
N LYS A 58 17.34 -16.52 -20.23
CA LYS A 58 16.44 -17.12 -21.22
C LYS A 58 15.07 -16.46 -21.23
N LYS A 59 14.47 -16.26 -20.05
CA LYS A 59 13.12 -15.68 -19.91
C LYS A 59 13.09 -14.20 -20.26
N THR A 60 14.05 -13.43 -19.77
CA THR A 60 14.23 -12.02 -20.13
C THR A 60 14.32 -11.81 -21.64
N LEU A 61 15.09 -12.64 -22.35
CA LEU A 61 15.21 -12.54 -23.80
C LEU A 61 13.87 -12.81 -24.51
N LEU A 62 13.08 -13.74 -23.96
CA LEU A 62 11.77 -14.12 -24.50
C LEU A 62 10.75 -12.99 -24.32
N ILE A 63 10.70 -12.37 -23.14
CA ILE A 63 9.68 -11.36 -22.77
C ILE A 63 10.19 -9.91 -22.82
N HIS A 64 11.30 -9.65 -23.50
CA HIS A 64 11.90 -8.32 -23.52
C HIS A 64 10.93 -7.28 -24.14
N PRO A 65 10.70 -6.11 -23.49
CA PRO A 65 9.70 -5.15 -23.95
C PRO A 65 9.96 -4.57 -25.35
N ASP A 66 11.23 -4.53 -25.79
CA ASP A 66 11.60 -4.13 -27.17
C ASP A 66 11.24 -5.18 -28.24
N LYS A 67 11.12 -6.46 -27.85
CA LYS A 67 10.91 -7.59 -28.78
C LYS A 67 9.47 -8.13 -28.77
N VAL A 68 8.62 -7.60 -27.89
CA VAL A 68 7.23 -8.05 -27.70
C VAL A 68 6.32 -6.83 -27.71
N SER A 69 5.28 -6.85 -28.54
CA SER A 69 4.33 -5.74 -28.68
C SER A 69 3.35 -5.60 -27.50
N ASN A 70 3.39 -6.53 -26.53
CA ASN A 70 2.45 -6.60 -25.43
C ASN A 70 2.70 -5.47 -24.41
N PRO A 71 1.68 -4.65 -24.06
CA PRO A 71 1.85 -3.54 -23.13
C PRO A 71 2.21 -3.98 -21.71
N LYS A 72 1.96 -5.25 -21.34
CA LYS A 72 2.29 -5.78 -20.02
C LYS A 72 3.72 -6.35 -19.92
N ALA A 73 4.46 -6.43 -21.03
CA ALA A 73 5.82 -6.94 -21.06
C ALA A 73 6.78 -6.22 -20.10
N PRO A 74 6.78 -4.88 -19.96
CA PRO A 74 7.64 -4.18 -18.99
C PRO A 74 7.40 -4.63 -17.55
N HIS A 75 6.14 -4.79 -17.13
CA HIS A 75 5.80 -5.22 -15.78
C HIS A 75 6.24 -6.67 -15.50
N ALA A 76 6.10 -7.57 -16.48
CA ALA A 76 6.58 -8.94 -16.34
C ALA A 76 8.11 -9.00 -16.28
N PHE A 77 8.79 -8.17 -17.07
CA PHE A 77 10.25 -8.03 -17.06
C PHE A 77 10.77 -7.54 -15.71
N ASP A 78 10.14 -6.50 -15.13
CA ASP A 78 10.51 -6.00 -13.81
C ASP A 78 10.33 -7.05 -12.71
N ARG A 79 9.28 -7.88 -12.78
CA ARG A 79 9.09 -9.01 -11.86
C ARG A 79 10.19 -10.05 -11.97
N LEU A 80 10.58 -10.43 -13.20
CA LEU A 80 11.70 -11.36 -13.42
C LEU A 80 13.00 -10.79 -12.85
N LYS A 81 13.26 -9.50 -13.06
CA LYS A 81 14.46 -8.82 -12.56
C LYS A 81 14.48 -8.79 -11.03
N LYS A 82 13.37 -8.45 -10.37
CA LYS A 82 13.29 -8.50 -8.91
C LYS A 82 13.51 -9.93 -8.40
N ALA A 83 12.90 -10.92 -9.03
CA ALA A 83 13.04 -12.31 -8.64
C ALA A 83 14.48 -12.82 -8.76
N GLU A 84 15.19 -12.51 -9.85
CA GLU A 84 16.60 -12.86 -9.99
C GLU A 84 17.48 -12.16 -8.95
N LEU A 85 17.24 -10.86 -8.73
CA LEU A 85 17.99 -10.10 -7.73
C LEU A 85 17.85 -10.71 -6.34
N VAL A 86 16.61 -10.95 -5.88
CA VAL A 86 16.36 -11.55 -4.56
C VAL A 86 17.00 -12.92 -4.42
N LEU A 87 16.86 -13.78 -5.43
CA LEU A 87 17.36 -15.15 -5.38
C LEU A 87 18.89 -15.26 -5.52
N SER A 88 19.53 -14.25 -6.11
CA SER A 88 20.98 -14.20 -6.32
C SER A 88 21.79 -13.98 -5.04
N PHE A 89 21.19 -13.40 -4.00
CA PHE A 89 21.87 -13.21 -2.71
C PHE A 89 21.93 -14.52 -1.95
N ASP A 90 23.10 -14.89 -1.45
CA ASP A 90 23.22 -16.00 -0.51
C ASP A 90 22.64 -15.60 0.85
N VAL A 91 22.00 -16.55 1.54
CA VAL A 91 21.45 -16.31 2.88
C VAL A 91 22.54 -16.68 3.89
N PRO A 92 23.15 -15.72 4.60
CA PRO A 92 24.13 -16.01 5.62
C PRO A 92 23.50 -16.82 6.74
N GLU A 93 24.27 -17.72 7.36
CA GLU A 93 23.81 -18.49 8.52
C GLU A 93 23.71 -17.60 9.77
N ASN A 94 24.61 -16.63 9.92
CA ASN A 94 24.71 -15.77 11.08
C ASN A 94 23.94 -14.46 10.88
N GLU A 95 23.04 -14.13 11.82
CA GLU A 95 22.27 -12.88 11.80
C GLU A 95 23.17 -11.63 11.85
N SER A 96 24.32 -11.71 12.51
CA SER A 96 25.30 -10.61 12.56
C SER A 96 25.93 -10.28 11.21
N GLU A 97 26.05 -11.27 10.32
CA GLU A 97 26.53 -11.05 8.96
C GLU A 97 25.47 -10.32 8.13
N ILE A 98 24.19 -10.67 8.32
CA ILE A 98 23.07 -9.94 7.73
C ILE A 98 23.08 -8.49 8.20
N GLU A 99 23.27 -8.25 9.51
CA GLU A 99 23.29 -6.90 10.10
C GLU A 99 24.42 -6.00 9.57
N SER A 100 25.50 -6.59 9.05
CA SER A 100 26.65 -5.85 8.50
C SER A 100 26.48 -5.38 7.06
N VAL A 101 25.50 -5.90 6.32
CA VAL A 101 25.27 -5.57 4.91
C VAL A 101 24.46 -4.27 4.79
N ASP A 102 24.49 -3.65 3.60
CA ASP A 102 23.64 -2.50 3.29
C ASP A 102 22.13 -2.82 3.45
N GLU A 103 21.32 -1.79 3.72
CA GLU A 103 19.88 -1.93 3.97
C GLU A 103 19.13 -2.60 2.80
N THR A 104 19.58 -2.36 1.55
CA THR A 104 18.90 -2.92 0.37
C THR A 104 19.19 -4.41 0.20
N SER A 105 20.44 -4.83 0.37
CA SER A 105 20.83 -6.23 0.37
C SER A 105 20.20 -6.98 1.55
N LYS A 106 20.16 -6.38 2.74
CA LYS A 106 19.42 -6.92 3.90
C LYS A 106 17.97 -7.22 3.57
N LEU A 107 17.28 -6.29 2.90
CA LEU A 107 15.89 -6.48 2.49
C LEU A 107 15.76 -7.72 1.59
N TYR A 108 16.61 -7.87 0.57
CA TYR A 108 16.55 -9.01 -0.35
C TYR A 108 16.94 -10.33 0.31
N ILE A 109 17.96 -10.35 1.18
CA ILE A 109 18.35 -11.53 1.96
C ILE A 109 17.18 -11.98 2.85
N ASN A 110 16.53 -11.03 3.54
CA ASN A 110 15.39 -11.33 4.40
C ASN A 110 14.17 -11.80 3.60
N GLU A 111 13.89 -11.20 2.44
CA GLU A 111 12.84 -11.67 1.52
C GLU A 111 13.11 -13.12 1.08
N LYS A 112 14.35 -13.45 0.69
CA LYS A 112 14.74 -14.82 0.31
C LYS A 112 14.63 -15.79 1.49
N LYS A 113 15.16 -15.42 2.67
CA LYS A 113 15.11 -16.22 3.91
C LYS A 113 13.66 -16.53 4.29
N ARG A 114 12.78 -15.52 4.25
CA ARG A 114 11.33 -15.68 4.47
C ARG A 114 10.73 -16.66 3.46
N LEU A 115 11.01 -16.48 2.17
CA LEU A 115 10.44 -17.34 1.14
C LEU A 115 10.86 -18.80 1.33
N VAL A 116 12.14 -19.07 1.58
CA VAL A 116 12.64 -20.43 1.88
C VAL A 116 11.94 -21.03 3.10
N ALA A 117 11.73 -20.24 4.16
CA ALA A 117 10.99 -20.70 5.34
C ALA A 117 9.54 -21.09 5.01
N ILE A 118 8.86 -20.33 4.15
CA ILE A 118 7.48 -20.62 3.71
C ILE A 118 7.45 -21.93 2.90
N TYR A 119 8.39 -22.14 1.98
CA TYR A 119 8.47 -23.39 1.22
C TYR A 119 8.68 -24.60 2.13
N ASN A 120 9.62 -24.50 3.08
CA ASN A 120 9.87 -25.56 4.06
C ASN A 120 8.66 -25.81 4.96
N ASP A 121 7.96 -24.78 5.42
CA ASP A 121 6.75 -24.93 6.23
C ASP A 121 5.60 -25.59 5.44
N ALA A 122 5.39 -25.17 4.19
CA ALA A 122 4.39 -25.78 3.31
C ALA A 122 4.69 -27.27 3.05
N GLU A 123 5.94 -27.62 2.74
CA GLU A 123 6.42 -28.99 2.60
C GLU A 123 6.17 -29.80 3.88
N ASN A 124 6.58 -29.28 5.03
CA ASN A 124 6.40 -29.94 6.33
C ASN A 124 4.93 -30.17 6.69
N ARG A 125 4.04 -29.20 6.44
CA ARG A 125 2.60 -29.34 6.67
C ARG A 125 2.02 -30.48 5.82
N LEU A 126 2.42 -30.54 4.55
CA LEU A 126 1.95 -31.56 3.62
C LEU A 126 2.49 -32.95 3.98
N LEU A 127 3.76 -33.07 4.35
CA LEU A 127 4.37 -34.32 4.85
C LEU A 127 3.66 -34.82 6.10
N ARG A 128 3.43 -33.94 7.09
CA ARG A 128 2.70 -34.28 8.33
C ARG A 128 1.29 -34.77 8.06
N SER A 129 0.61 -34.15 7.09
CA SER A 129 -0.73 -34.57 6.66
C SER A 129 -0.74 -35.81 5.76
N LYS A 130 0.43 -36.39 5.45
CA LYS A 130 0.63 -37.52 4.52
C LYS A 130 0.00 -37.27 3.13
N LYS A 131 -0.09 -36.00 2.73
CA LYS A 131 -0.58 -35.60 1.41
C LYS A 131 0.50 -35.67 0.34
N ILE A 132 1.76 -35.68 0.74
CA ILE A 132 2.92 -35.87 -0.15
C ILE A 132 3.82 -36.94 0.48
N MET A 133 4.64 -37.58 -0.35
CA MET A 133 5.62 -38.56 0.08
C MET A 133 6.96 -37.89 0.37
N GLU A 134 7.69 -38.37 1.36
CA GLU A 134 9.06 -37.93 1.63
C GLU A 134 10.01 -38.44 0.54
N GLY A 135 10.83 -37.55 -0.03
CA GLY A 135 11.84 -37.93 -1.00
C GLY A 135 12.55 -36.71 -1.61
N ASP A 136 13.74 -36.92 -2.16
CA ASP A 136 14.54 -35.86 -2.79
C ASP A 136 14.02 -35.45 -4.17
N ASN A 137 13.11 -36.24 -4.78
CA ASN A 137 12.50 -35.94 -6.07
C ASN A 137 10.98 -36.06 -5.99
N TYR A 138 10.34 -34.92 -5.75
CA TYR A 138 8.89 -34.81 -5.72
C TYR A 138 8.27 -35.11 -7.08
N SER A 139 7.15 -35.84 -7.07
CA SER A 139 6.27 -35.92 -8.24
C SER A 139 5.81 -34.52 -8.64
N GLU A 140 5.50 -34.32 -9.93
CA GLU A 140 4.95 -33.05 -10.41
C GLU A 140 3.68 -32.70 -9.61
N GLU A 141 2.84 -33.69 -9.30
CA GLU A 141 1.63 -33.49 -8.50
C GLU A 141 1.91 -33.01 -7.07
N ASP A 142 2.95 -33.56 -6.43
CA ASP A 142 3.33 -33.17 -5.07
C ASP A 142 3.89 -31.74 -5.06
N TYR A 143 4.70 -31.39 -6.07
CA TYR A 143 5.18 -30.02 -6.24
C TYR A 143 4.04 -29.04 -6.47
N GLN A 144 3.04 -29.38 -7.30
CA GLN A 144 1.86 -28.54 -7.48
C GLN A 144 1.07 -28.35 -6.19
N ARG A 145 0.97 -29.37 -5.32
CA ARG A 145 0.33 -29.24 -3.99
C ARG A 145 1.11 -28.29 -3.08
N ILE A 146 2.44 -28.38 -3.08
CA ILE A 146 3.30 -27.46 -2.32
C ILE A 146 3.13 -26.04 -2.83
N LEU A 147 3.20 -25.82 -4.15
CA LEU A 147 3.01 -24.51 -4.77
C LEU A 147 1.64 -23.90 -4.46
N ALA A 148 0.58 -24.70 -4.47
CA ALA A 148 -0.76 -24.24 -4.11
C ALA A 148 -0.80 -23.72 -2.67
N LEU A 149 -0.19 -24.46 -1.73
CA LEU A 149 -0.13 -24.06 -0.33
C LEU A 149 0.78 -22.85 -0.10
N VAL A 150 1.94 -22.78 -0.77
CA VAL A 150 2.82 -21.60 -0.74
C VAL A 150 2.10 -20.36 -1.27
N THR A 151 1.37 -20.51 -2.38
CA THR A 151 0.57 -19.43 -2.97
C THR A 151 -0.53 -18.97 -2.02
N GLU A 152 -1.19 -19.89 -1.31
CA GLU A 152 -2.17 -19.56 -0.28
C GLU A 152 -1.55 -18.76 0.86
N ILE A 153 -0.45 -19.24 1.46
CA ILE A 153 0.27 -18.56 2.54
C ILE A 153 0.71 -17.15 2.11
N LEU A 154 1.33 -17.02 0.94
CA LEU A 154 1.79 -15.72 0.44
C LEU A 154 0.63 -14.75 0.18
N ASN A 155 -0.50 -15.22 -0.35
CA ASN A 155 -1.67 -14.38 -0.57
C ASN A 155 -2.31 -13.93 0.75
N GLU A 156 -2.28 -14.77 1.79
CA GLU A 156 -2.71 -14.37 3.14
C GLU A 156 -1.81 -13.28 3.72
N GLU A 157 -0.49 -13.42 3.56
CA GLU A 157 0.46 -12.41 4.04
C GLU A 157 0.30 -11.07 3.30
N ILE A 158 0.06 -11.08 1.98
CA ILE A 158 -0.22 -9.85 1.20
C ILE A 158 -1.47 -9.15 1.72
N LYS A 159 -2.54 -9.93 1.96
CA LYS A 159 -3.79 -9.39 2.51
C LYS A 159 -3.58 -8.80 3.91
N GLN A 160 -2.78 -9.48 4.74
CA GLN A 160 -2.50 -9.02 6.09
C GLN A 160 -1.72 -7.70 6.10
N GLU A 161 -0.71 -7.57 5.24
CA GLU A 161 0.05 -6.32 5.08
C GLU A 161 -0.85 -5.18 4.56
N GLU A 162 -1.75 -5.47 3.62
CA GLU A 162 -2.71 -4.49 3.11
C GLU A 162 -3.67 -4.00 4.22
N ILE A 163 -4.17 -4.92 5.04
CA ILE A 163 -5.01 -4.60 6.20
C ILE A 163 -4.24 -3.72 7.19
N GLU A 164 -3.01 -4.08 7.53
CA GLU A 164 -2.18 -3.34 8.48
C GLU A 164 -1.85 -1.94 7.97
N LYS A 165 -1.48 -1.83 6.69
CA LYS A 165 -1.22 -0.54 6.04
C LYS A 165 -2.46 0.36 6.05
N ASN A 166 -3.63 -0.19 5.70
CA ASN A 166 -4.88 0.55 5.71
C ASN A 166 -5.25 0.98 7.14
N PHE A 167 -5.04 0.12 8.14
CA PHE A 167 -5.25 0.46 9.54
C PHE A 167 -4.32 1.60 9.98
N GLN A 168 -3.03 1.53 9.67
CA GLN A 168 -2.06 2.58 10.00
C GLN A 168 -2.42 3.92 9.35
N GLN A 169 -2.77 3.91 8.06
CA GLN A 169 -3.22 5.12 7.36
C GLN A 169 -4.45 5.74 8.01
N GLN A 170 -5.42 4.92 8.45
CA GLN A 170 -6.59 5.42 9.18
C GLN A 170 -6.21 6.02 10.54
N GLN A 171 -5.27 5.42 11.28
CA GLN A 171 -4.79 5.96 12.56
C GLN A 171 -4.08 7.30 12.36
N GLU A 172 -3.23 7.41 11.34
CA GLU A 172 -2.54 8.66 10.99
C GLU A 172 -3.52 9.75 10.55
N ALA A 173 -4.49 9.39 9.70
CA ALA A 173 -5.54 10.32 9.27
C ALA A 173 -6.36 10.85 10.46
N LYS A 174 -6.69 9.98 11.43
CA LYS A 174 -7.37 10.38 12.68
C LYS A 174 -6.51 11.33 13.51
N LYS A 175 -5.22 11.03 13.71
CA LYS A 175 -4.29 11.90 14.44
C LYS A 175 -4.15 13.27 13.76
N MET A 176 -4.01 13.29 12.44
CA MET A 176 -3.92 14.53 11.66
C MET A 176 -5.20 15.35 11.71
N ALA A 177 -6.37 14.70 11.64
CA ALA A 177 -7.66 15.36 11.79
C ALA A 177 -7.83 15.99 13.18
N GLU A 178 -7.44 15.28 14.25
CA GLU A 178 -7.50 15.81 15.61
C GLU A 178 -6.54 16.99 15.80
N LEU A 179 -5.31 16.89 15.29
CA LEU A 179 -4.34 17.98 15.33
C LEU A 179 -4.87 19.24 14.62
N LYS A 180 -5.49 19.05 13.45
CA LYS A 180 -6.12 20.14 12.68
C LYS A 180 -7.30 20.75 13.44
N ARG A 181 -8.13 19.93 14.10
CA ARG A 181 -9.26 20.39 14.91
C ARG A 181 -8.80 21.24 16.10
N VAL A 182 -7.79 20.77 16.83
CA VAL A 182 -7.17 21.52 17.93
C VAL A 182 -6.58 22.84 17.45
N GLN A 183 -5.90 22.84 16.29
CA GLN A 183 -5.35 24.06 15.69
C GLN A 183 -6.46 25.06 15.31
N GLN A 184 -7.54 24.59 14.68
CA GLN A 184 -8.69 25.42 14.35
C GLN A 184 -9.36 26.00 15.59
N GLU A 185 -9.51 25.22 16.67
CA GLU A 185 -10.07 25.70 17.93
C GLU A 185 -9.20 26.80 18.55
N ARG A 186 -7.86 26.62 18.54
CA ARG A 186 -6.92 27.64 19.01
C ARG A 186 -7.01 28.92 18.18
N GLU A 187 -7.11 28.82 16.87
CA GLU A 187 -7.27 29.96 15.98
C GLU A 187 -8.60 30.68 16.20
N LEU A 188 -9.70 29.94 16.37
CA LEU A 188 -11.00 30.51 16.71
C LEU A 188 -10.96 31.22 18.06
N LYS A 189 -10.35 30.62 19.09
CA LYS A 189 -10.16 31.27 20.41
C LYS A 189 -9.34 32.55 20.31
N LYS A 190 -8.24 32.54 19.54
CA LYS A 190 -7.44 33.74 19.28
C LYS A 190 -8.28 34.83 18.59
N LYS A 191 -9.01 34.49 17.53
CA LYS A 191 -9.90 35.43 16.81
C LYS A 191 -11.00 36.00 17.71
N LEU A 192 -11.62 35.17 18.55
CA LEU A 192 -12.62 35.61 19.51
C LEU A 192 -12.01 36.54 20.56
N ALA A 193 -10.82 36.23 21.08
CA ALA A 193 -10.10 37.09 22.02
C ALA A 193 -9.76 38.45 21.38
N THR A 194 -9.26 38.46 20.14
CA THR A 194 -9.00 39.70 19.40
C THR A 194 -10.27 40.52 19.22
N LYS A 195 -11.37 39.93 18.77
CA LYS A 195 -12.66 40.64 18.64
C LYS A 195 -13.18 41.17 19.98
N TRP A 196 -13.02 40.40 21.05
CA TRP A 196 -13.38 40.85 22.39
C TRP A 196 -12.56 42.08 22.78
N GLU A 197 -11.27 42.09 22.51
CA GLU A 197 -10.39 43.23 22.77
C GLU A 197 -10.75 44.45 21.91
N ASP A 198 -11.04 44.27 20.62
CA ASP A 198 -11.43 45.37 19.71
C ASP A 198 -12.75 46.03 20.15
N GLU A 199 -13.72 45.23 20.59
CA GLU A 199 -15.00 45.73 21.09
C GLU A 199 -14.93 46.28 22.54
N ARG A 200 -13.76 46.23 23.19
CA ARG A 200 -13.58 46.68 24.59
C ARG A 200 -14.06 48.10 24.78
N ASP A 201 -13.61 49.03 23.96
CA ASP A 201 -13.91 50.46 24.15
C ASP A 201 -15.40 50.75 23.96
N ILE A 202 -16.04 50.08 23.01
CA ILE A 202 -17.49 50.16 22.80
C ILE A 202 -18.23 49.62 24.02
N ARG A 203 -17.82 48.45 24.55
CA ARG A 203 -18.44 47.87 25.75
C ARG A 203 -18.23 48.75 26.98
N VAL A 204 -17.04 49.30 27.18
CA VAL A 204 -16.72 50.22 28.29
C VAL A 204 -17.54 51.51 28.17
N ASN A 205 -17.66 52.09 26.98
CA ASN A 205 -18.49 53.28 26.74
C ASN A 205 -19.98 53.01 26.97
N ASN A 206 -20.49 51.86 26.53
CA ASN A 206 -21.86 51.44 26.79
C ASN A 206 -22.12 51.24 28.30
N TRP A 207 -21.18 50.62 29.01
CA TRP A 207 -21.25 50.46 30.47
C TRP A 207 -21.26 51.81 31.19
N ARG A 208 -20.32 52.72 30.87
CA ARG A 208 -20.28 54.09 31.42
C ARG A 208 -21.58 54.83 31.17
N SER A 209 -22.18 54.66 29.99
CA SER A 209 -23.47 55.29 29.64
C SER A 209 -24.65 54.71 30.41
N TYR A 210 -24.63 53.41 30.71
CA TYR A 210 -25.64 52.74 31.53
C TYR A 210 -25.56 53.15 33.00
N THR A 211 -24.36 53.13 33.60
CA THR A 211 -24.17 53.55 35.00
C THR A 211 -24.58 55.02 35.20
N ASN A 212 -24.21 55.89 34.27
CA ASN A 212 -24.63 57.30 34.29
C ASN A 212 -26.16 57.48 34.13
N LYS A 213 -26.86 56.57 33.45
CA LYS A 213 -28.33 56.56 33.35
C LYS A 213 -29.01 56.01 34.60
N VAL A 214 -28.42 55.04 35.29
CA VAL A 214 -28.97 54.45 36.53
C VAL A 214 -28.75 55.38 37.73
N GLN A 215 -27.62 56.10 37.79
CA GLN A 215 -27.34 57.06 38.86
C GLN A 215 -28.15 58.37 38.75
N LYS A 216 -28.79 58.65 37.62
CA LYS A 216 -29.75 59.74 37.49
C LYS A 216 -31.18 59.19 37.65
N PRO A 217 -31.89 59.46 38.76
CA PRO A 217 -33.31 59.11 38.83
C PRO A 217 -34.05 59.85 37.71
N LYS A 218 -34.86 59.13 36.90
CA LYS A 218 -35.73 59.77 35.91
C LYS A 218 -36.60 60.81 36.63
N PRO A 219 -36.54 62.12 36.27
CA PRO A 219 -37.55 63.04 36.75
C PRO A 219 -38.90 62.57 36.20
N LYS A 220 -39.89 62.39 37.08
CA LYS A 220 -41.30 62.18 36.69
C LYS A 220 -41.68 63.32 35.75
N ASN A 221 -41.92 63.03 34.47
CA ASN A 221 -42.55 63.98 33.57
C ASN A 221 -43.93 64.31 34.14
N LYS A 222 -44.09 65.52 34.69
CA LYS A 222 -45.40 66.13 34.91
C LYS A 222 -46.05 66.24 33.54
N LYS A 223 -47.07 65.40 33.28
CA LYS A 223 -48.08 65.70 32.28
C LYS A 223 -48.68 67.06 32.62
N LYS A 224 -48.30 68.12 31.90
CA LYS A 224 -49.16 69.30 31.78
C LYS A 224 -50.32 68.87 30.88
N THR A 225 -51.47 68.67 31.51
CA THR A 225 -52.77 68.71 30.86
C THR A 225 -52.93 70.12 30.28
N ASP A 226 -52.81 70.26 28.97
CA ASP A 226 -53.41 71.42 28.29
C ASP A 226 -54.65 70.92 27.57
N SER A 227 -55.79 71.24 28.18
CA SER A 227 -57.11 71.02 27.63
C SER A 227 -57.43 72.16 26.68
N SER A 228 -57.28 71.94 25.38
CA SER A 228 -58.04 72.72 24.39
C SER A 228 -58.87 71.78 23.54
N LYS A 229 -60.18 71.91 23.73
CA LYS A 229 -61.25 71.14 23.12
C LYS A 229 -61.35 71.45 21.62
N LYS A 230 -61.54 70.37 20.83
CA LYS A 230 -62.43 70.20 19.67
C LYS A 230 -62.51 71.30 18.59
N LYS A 231 -62.25 70.86 17.35
CA LYS A 231 -63.08 70.99 16.12
C LYS A 231 -62.47 70.00 15.09
N VAL A 232 -62.98 68.79 14.86
CA VAL A 232 -64.18 68.34 14.10
C VAL A 232 -64.08 68.58 12.57
N LEU A 233 -64.29 67.48 11.82
CA LEU A 233 -64.56 67.31 10.37
C LEU A 233 -63.35 67.55 9.43
N ALA A 234 -63.05 66.72 8.42
CA ALA A 234 -63.73 65.61 7.76
C ALA A 234 -62.69 64.63 7.20
#